data_AF-A0A1E5W5Z0-F1
#
_entry.id   AF-A0A1E5W5Z0-F1
#
_cell.length_a   1.000
_cell.length_b   1.000
_cell.length_c   1.000
_cell.angle_alpha   90.00
_cell.angle_beta   90.00
_cell.angle_gamma   90.00
#
_symmetry.space_group_name_H-M   'P 1'
#
loop_
_entity.id
_entity.type
_entity.pdbx_description
1 polymer ?
#
loop_
_entity_poly.entity_id
_entity_poly.type
_entity_poly.pdbx_seq_one_letter_code
_entity_poly.pdbx_strand_id
1 'polypeptide(L)' 'LTPKELKRLMTIMANPGQFKVLDYFLNRKKDYKVGWFSWVATNTLDMKLRDDLERLKKIRVD' A
#
# COMPACT_ATOMS: atom_id res chain seq x y z
N LEU A 1 -14.07 6.28 -20.14
CA LEU A 1 -12.66 6.36 -19.70
C LEU A 1 -11.77 6.20 -20.93
N THR A 2 -11.02 7.22 -21.32
CA THR A 2 -10.07 7.10 -22.43
C THR A 2 -8.80 6.36 -21.99
N PRO A 3 -8.08 5.68 -22.90
CA PRO A 3 -6.81 5.01 -22.57
C PRO A 3 -5.78 5.96 -21.92
N LYS A 4 -5.82 7.24 -22.30
CA LYS A 4 -5.01 8.31 -21.71
C LYS A 4 -5.33 8.56 -20.24
N GLU A 5 -6.62 8.60 -19.88
CA GLU A 5 -7.06 8.76 -18.49
C GLU A 5 -6.68 7.55 -17.64
N LEU A 6 -6.83 6.34 -18.19
CA LEU A 6 -6.45 5.11 -17.50
C LEU A 6 -4.95 5.09 -17.19
N LYS A 7 -4.10 5.43 -18.17
CA LYS A 7 -2.65 5.48 -17.98
C LYS A 7 -2.25 6.53 -16.93
N ARG A 8 -2.94 7.68 -16.91
CA ARG A 8 -2.74 8.71 -15.88
C ARG A 8 -3.10 8.19 -14.49
N LEU A 9 -4.24 7.52 -14.35
CA LEU A 9 -4.67 6.92 -13.08
C LEU A 9 -3.69 5.86 -12.58
N MET A 10 -3.25 4.96 -13.46
CA MET A 10 -2.25 3.95 -13.12
C MET A 10 -0.94 4.58 -12.65
N THR A 11 -0.52 5.68 -13.27
CA THR A 11 0.70 6.41 -12.87
C THR A 11 0.54 7.06 -11.49
N ILE A 12 -0.61 7.66 -11.21
CA ILE A 12 -0.91 8.25 -9.90
C ILE A 12 -0.94 7.18 -8.81
N MET A 13 -1.55 6.03 -9.10
CA MET A 13 -1.70 4.94 -8.15
C MET A 13 -0.38 4.22 -7.85
N ALA A 14 0.56 4.21 -8.79
CA ALA A 14 1.90 3.67 -8.56
C ALA A 14 2.75 4.56 -7.63
N ASN A 15 2.68 5.90 -7.80
CA ASN A 15 3.50 6.85 -7.06
C ASN A 15 2.69 8.02 -6.48
N PRO A 16 1.77 7.78 -5.52
CA PRO A 16 0.85 8.81 -5.04
C PRO A 16 1.54 10.03 -4.40
N GLY A 17 2.71 9.83 -3.76
CA GLY A 17 3.47 10.92 -3.15
C GLY A 17 3.96 11.99 -4.14
N GLN A 18 4.18 11.62 -5.41
CA GLN A 18 4.58 12.56 -6.47
C GLN A 18 3.41 13.45 -6.94
N PHE A 19 2.17 13.03 -6.67
CA PHE A 19 0.94 13.72 -7.09
C PHE A 19 0.26 14.49 -5.95
N LYS A 20 1.03 14.86 -4.91
CA LYS A 20 0.54 15.59 -3.72
C LYS A 20 -0.55 14.87 -2.93
N VAL A 21 -0.63 13.54 -3.04
CA VAL A 21 -1.50 12.75 -2.15
C VAL A 21 -0.86 12.73 -0.77
N LEU A 22 -1.62 13.14 0.25
CA LEU A 22 -1.15 13.13 1.64
C LEU A 22 -1.00 11.70 2.15
N ASP A 23 0.01 11.48 3.01
CA ASP A 23 0.29 10.18 3.61
C ASP A 23 -0.88 9.61 4.43
N TYR A 24 -1.78 10.48 4.90
CA TYR A 24 -3.00 10.08 5.60
C TYR A 24 -3.92 9.19 4.74
N PHE A 25 -3.90 9.33 3.42
CA PHE A 25 -4.71 8.53 2.49
C PHE A 25 -4.04 7.22 2.06
N LEU A 26 -2.77 6.98 2.46
CA LEU A 26 -2.05 5.78 2.09
C LEU A 26 -2.55 4.57 2.90
N ASN A 27 -2.70 3.43 2.22
CA ASN A 27 -3.24 2.20 2.82
C ASN A 27 -2.22 1.42 3.67
N ARG A 28 -0.91 1.65 3.49
CA ARG A 28 0.15 1.11 4.35
C ARG A 28 0.84 2.25 5.10
N LYS A 29 0.41 2.47 6.34
CA LYS A 29 0.97 3.49 7.22
C LYS A 29 2.06 2.89 8.11
N LYS A 30 3.22 3.55 8.17
CA LYS A 30 4.35 3.20 9.05
C LYS A 30 4.60 1.68 9.07
N ASP A 31 5.01 1.13 7.93
CA ASP A 31 5.27 -0.31 7.80
C ASP A 31 6.23 -0.80 8.90
N TYR A 32 5.96 -1.95 9.51
CA TYR A 32 6.77 -2.42 10.66
C TYR A 32 8.21 -2.80 10.29
N LYS A 33 8.50 -3.13 9.03
CA LYS A 33 9.85 -3.48 8.55
C LYS A 33 10.61 -2.23 8.11
N VAL A 34 9.99 -1.40 7.28
CA VAL A 34 10.67 -0.29 6.57
C VAL A 34 10.43 1.07 7.24
N GLY A 35 9.37 1.22 8.04
CA GLY A 35 9.03 2.44 8.77
C GLY A 35 8.37 3.53 7.95
N TRP A 36 8.30 3.38 6.61
CA TRP A 36 7.77 4.40 5.70
C TRP A 36 6.29 4.18 5.35
N PHE A 37 5.66 5.24 4.85
CA PHE A 37 4.29 5.21 4.33
C PHE A 37 4.32 4.81 2.85
N SER A 38 3.39 3.94 2.45
CA SER A 38 3.32 3.46 1.06
C SER A 38 1.88 3.17 0.62
N TRP A 39 1.67 3.22 -0.70
CA TRP A 39 0.50 2.66 -1.33
C TRP A 39 0.83 1.27 -1.86
N VAL A 40 0.07 0.26 -1.44
CA VAL A 40 0.26 -1.13 -1.84
C VAL A 40 -0.95 -1.58 -2.65
N ALA A 41 -0.73 -2.16 -3.83
CA ALA A 41 -1.79 -2.59 -4.73
C ALA A 41 -1.72 -4.10 -5.05
N THR A 42 -2.88 -4.68 -5.34
CA THR A 42 -3.04 -6.02 -5.94
C THR A 42 -2.28 -7.11 -5.19
N ASN A 43 -1.40 -7.86 -5.86
CA ASN A 43 -0.69 -9.01 -5.29
C ASN A 43 0.20 -8.64 -4.10
N THR A 44 0.77 -7.43 -4.10
CA THR A 44 1.61 -6.97 -2.99
C THR A 44 0.78 -6.74 -1.73
N LEU A 45 -0.51 -6.41 -1.86
CA LEU A 45 -1.40 -6.22 -0.71
C LEU A 45 -1.67 -7.55 0.00
N ASP A 46 -1.97 -8.60 -0.77
CA ASP A 46 -2.20 -9.95 -0.22
C ASP A 46 -0.96 -10.49 0.49
N MET A 47 0.22 -10.37 -0.13
CA MET A 47 1.48 -10.80 0.50
C MET A 47 1.73 -10.08 1.84
N LYS A 48 1.50 -8.76 1.88
CA LYS A 48 1.69 -7.97 3.11
C LYS A 48 0.69 -8.34 4.20
N LEU A 49 -0.56 -8.62 3.83
CA LEU A 49 -1.57 -9.06 4.77
C LEU A 49 -1.22 -10.42 5.39
N ARG A 50 -0.73 -11.37 4.58
CA ARG A 50 -0.28 -12.68 5.07
C ARG A 50 0.87 -12.56 6.06
N ASP A 51 1.90 -11.79 5.72
CA ASP A 51 3.04 -11.50 6.61
C ASP A 51 2.57 -10.93 7.96
N ASP A 52 1.62 -9.98 7.93
CA ASP A 52 1.11 -9.36 9.14
C ASP A 52 0.32 -10.36 10.00
N LEU A 53 -0.52 -11.20 9.37
CA LEU A 53 -1.30 -12.22 10.04
C LEU A 53 -0.41 -13.31 10.66
N GLU A 54 0.63 -13.75 9.96
CA GLU A 54 1.62 -14.68 10.51
C GLU A 54 2.34 -14.09 11.73
N ARG A 55 2.68 -12.80 11.68
CA ARG A 55 3.28 -12.10 12.81
C ARG A 55 2.33 -12.04 14.00
N LEU A 56 1.05 -11.75 13.80
CA LEU A 56 0.04 -11.72 14.87
C LEU A 56 -0.13 -13.09 15.53
N LYS A 57 -0.21 -14.15 14.73
CA LYS A 57 -0.24 -15.53 15.23
C LYS A 57 1.00 -15.87 16.06
N LYS A 58 2.18 -15.44 15.64
CA LYS A 58 3.44 -15.71 16.36
C LYS A 58 3.46 -15.07 17.75
N ILE A 59 2.82 -13.91 17.93
CA ILE A 59 2.73 -13.23 19.23
C ILE A 59 1.51 -13.64 20.06
N ARG A 60 0.69 -14.59 19.57
CA ARG A 60 -0.55 -15.06 20.24
C ARG A 60 -1.50 -13.93 20.62
N VAL A 61 -1.59 -12.92 19.75
CA VAL A 61 -2.67 -11.93 19.81
C VAL A 61 -3.79 -12.50 18.97
N ASP A 62 -4.43 -13.53 19.52
CA ASP A 62 -5.66 -14.15 19.02
C ASP A 62 -6.75 -13.97 20.07
#